data_AF-A0A3D0ET97-F1
#
_entry.id   AF-A0A3D0ET97-F1
#
_cell.length_a   1.000
_cell.length_b   1.000
_cell.length_c   1.000
_cell.angle_alpha   90.00
_cell.angle_beta   90.00
_cell.angle_gamma   90.00
#
_symmetry.space_group_name_H-M   'P 1'
#
loop_
_entity.id
_entity.type
_entity.pdbx_description
1 polymer ?
#
loop_
_entity_poly.entity_id
_entity_poly.type
_entity_poly.pdbx_seq_one_letter_code
_entity_poly.pdbx_strand_id
1 'polypeptide(L)' 'HAVIVALGDSENDINMLCHADIACVIPTKNRKVLSFNSNKSFQKTIHVSQPAPHGWLEAVEAALSFISMESRYCYG' A
#
# COMPACT_ATOMS: atom_id res chain seq x y z
N HIS A 1 -0.28 8.72 17.06
CA HIS A 1 0.61 8.23 15.98
C HIS A 1 -0.15 8.37 14.67
N ALA A 2 0.43 8.98 13.64
CA ALA A 2 -0.20 9.05 12.31
C ALA A 2 0.12 7.75 11.55
N VAL A 3 -0.82 7.27 10.72
CA VAL A 3 -0.59 6.11 9.83
C VAL A 3 -0.17 6.65 8.46
N ILE A 4 1.00 6.24 7.98
CA ILE A 4 1.52 6.66 6.67
C ILE A 4 1.15 5.61 5.61
N VAL A 5 0.40 6.04 4.60
CA VAL A 5 0.03 5.24 3.43
C VAL A 5 0.81 5.76 2.21
N ALA A 6 1.54 4.89 1.53
CA ALA A 6 2.29 5.21 0.32
C ALA A 6 1.79 4.40 -0.88
N LEU A 7 1.68 5.03 -2.04
CA LEU A 7 1.25 4.40 -3.29
C LEU A 7 2.38 4.51 -4.31
N GLY A 8 2.74 3.40 -4.97
CA GLY A 8 3.82 3.40 -5.97
C GLY A 8 3.65 2.31 -7.02
N ASP A 9 4.19 2.56 -8.21
CA ASP A 9 4.02 1.71 -9.40
C ASP A 9 5.36 1.35 -10.08
N SER A 10 6.46 1.96 -9.61
CA SER A 10 7.78 1.88 -10.23
C SER A 10 8.92 1.74 -9.22
N GLU A 11 10.13 1.45 -9.70
CA GLU A 11 11.31 1.29 -8.86
C GLU A 11 11.68 2.55 -8.07
N ASN A 12 11.38 3.74 -8.61
CA ASN A 12 11.64 5.01 -7.94
C ASN A 12 10.83 5.15 -6.63
N ASP A 13 9.72 4.42 -6.51
CA ASP A 13 8.83 4.49 -5.35
C ASP A 13 9.26 3.55 -4.22
N ILE A 14 10.20 2.63 -4.46
CA ILE A 14 10.61 1.60 -3.50
C ILE A 14 10.99 2.22 -2.15
N ASN A 15 11.78 3.29 -2.15
CA ASN A 15 12.24 3.89 -0.90
C ASN A 15 11.06 4.45 -0.07
N MET A 16 10.08 5.06 -0.73
CA MET A 16 8.87 5.53 -0.06
C MET A 16 8.04 4.34 0.46
N LEU A 17 7.84 3.30 -0.37
CA LEU A 17 7.08 2.12 -0.02
C LEU A 17 7.68 1.36 1.16
N CYS A 18 9.01 1.20 1.24
CA CYS A 18 9.68 0.49 2.34
C CYS A 18 9.53 1.19 3.71
N HIS A 19 9.24 2.50 3.73
CA HIS A 19 9.19 3.29 4.96
C HIS A 19 7.75 3.62 5.40
N ALA A 20 6.74 3.31 4.59
CA ALA A 20 5.34 3.48 4.95
C ALA A 20 4.85 2.42 5.95
N ASP A 21 3.78 2.73 6.68
CA ASP A 21 3.11 1.72 7.52
C ASP A 21 2.22 0.82 6.65
N ILE A 22 1.60 1.40 5.62
CA ILE A 22 0.85 0.70 4.58
C ILE A 22 1.44 1.07 3.21
N ALA A 23 1.92 0.06 2.49
CA ALA A 23 2.49 0.22 1.16
C ALA A 23 1.53 -0.36 0.11
N CYS A 24 1.06 0.47 -0.81
CA CYS A 24 0.13 0.11 -1.86
C CYS A 24 0.86 0.04 -3.21
N VAL A 25 0.93 -1.16 -3.79
CA VAL A 25 1.58 -1.42 -5.07
C VAL A 25 0.55 -1.35 -6.19
N ILE A 26 0.74 -0.39 -7.08
CA ILE A 26 -0.09 -0.18 -8.26
C ILE A 26 0.52 -0.93 -9.45
N PRO A 27 -0.24 -1.75 -10.19
CA PRO A 27 0.26 -2.42 -11.37
C PRO A 27 0.47 -1.43 -12.52
N THR A 28 1.60 -1.60 -13.21
CA THR A 28 1.92 -0.80 -14.40
C THR A 28 1.65 -1.62 -15.66
N LYS A 29 0.96 -1.03 -16.64
CA LYS A 29 0.58 -1.72 -17.88
C LYS A 29 1.83 -2.31 -18.57
N ASN A 30 1.82 -3.62 -18.83
CA ASN A 30 2.91 -4.37 -19.46
C ASN A 30 4.23 -4.44 -18.68
N ARG A 31 4.23 -4.16 -17.36
CA ARG A 31 5.39 -4.39 -16.50
C ARG A 31 5.05 -5.40 -15.40
N LYS A 32 6.09 -6.08 -14.89
CA LYS A 32 5.94 -6.92 -13.70
C LYS A 32 5.50 -6.04 -12.53
N VAL A 33 4.66 -6.61 -11.66
CA VAL A 33 4.30 -5.98 -10.38
C VAL A 33 5.57 -5.70 -9.60
N LEU A 34 5.66 -4.47 -9.07
CA LEU A 34 6.80 -4.05 -8.26
C LEU A 34 6.95 -4.98 -7.05
N SER A 35 8.15 -5.49 -6.85
CA SER A 35 8.51 -6.31 -5.70
C SER A 35 9.58 -5.59 -4.89
N PHE A 36 9.40 -5.52 -3.58
CA PHE A 36 10.36 -4.91 -2.67
C PHE A 36 10.29 -5.62 -1.31
N ASN A 37 11.39 -5.58 -0.56
CA ASN A 37 11.44 -6.07 0.80
C ASN A 37 11.16 -4.92 1.76
N SER A 38 10.15 -5.06 2.60
CA SER A 38 9.89 -4.11 3.68
C SER A 38 11.05 -4.10 4.67
N ASN A 39 11.49 -2.90 5.08
CA ASN A 39 12.41 -2.74 6.21
C ASN A 39 11.68 -2.71 7.56
N LYS A 40 10.35 -2.66 7.56
CA LYS A 40 9.49 -2.62 8.74
C LYS A 40 8.85 -3.99 8.99
N SER A 41 9.04 -4.54 10.19
CA SER A 41 8.50 -5.84 10.60
C SER A 41 6.96 -5.90 10.64
N PHE A 42 6.29 -4.75 10.77
CA PHE A 42 4.83 -4.63 10.86
C PHE A 42 4.19 -3.90 9.66
N GLN A 43 4.91 -3.80 8.53
CA GLN A 43 4.34 -3.14 7.35
C GLN A 43 3.24 -3.98 6.72
N LYS A 44 2.12 -3.33 6.36
CA LYS A 44 1.09 -3.92 5.53
C LYS A 44 1.34 -3.59 4.06
N THR A 45 1.50 -4.60 3.21
CA THR A 45 1.54 -4.43 1.76
C THR A 45 0.18 -4.78 1.13
N ILE A 46 -0.32 -3.91 0.27
CA ILE A 46 -1.55 -4.08 -0.50
C ILE A 46 -1.19 -4.04 -1.98
N HIS A 47 -1.60 -5.06 -2.74
CA HIS A 47 -1.49 -5.06 -4.20
C HIS A 47 -2.88 -4.83 -4.78
N VAL A 48 -3.01 -3.85 -5.67
CA VAL A 48 -4.28 -3.56 -6.35
C VAL A 48 -4.29 -4.12 -7.77
N SER A 49 -5.48 -4.23 -8.35
CA SER A 49 -5.68 -4.84 -9.66
C SER A 49 -5.61 -3.85 -10.82
N GLN A 50 -5.98 -2.59 -10.59
CA GLN A 50 -6.06 -1.59 -11.66
C GLN A 50 -4.80 -0.70 -11.74
N PRO A 51 -4.35 -0.31 -12.96
CA PRO A 51 -3.34 0.72 -13.09
C PRO A 51 -3.89 2.10 -12.67
N ALA A 52 -3.00 3.06 -12.45
CA ALA A 52 -3.39 4.44 -12.23
C ALA A 52 -4.22 5.00 -13.41
N PRO A 53 -5.20 5.88 -13.16
CA PRO A 53 -5.57 6.44 -11.86
C PRO A 53 -6.52 5.55 -11.03
N HIS A 54 -7.16 4.54 -11.62
CA HIS A 54 -8.14 3.70 -10.91
C HIS A 54 -7.52 2.89 -9.76
N GLY A 55 -6.28 2.44 -9.94
CA GLY A 55 -5.52 1.79 -8.87
C GLY A 55 -5.30 2.66 -7.64
N TRP A 56 -5.27 4.00 -7.79
CA TRP A 56 -5.17 4.88 -6.63
C TRP A 56 -6.44 4.83 -5.79
N LEU A 57 -7.62 4.82 -6.42
CA LEU A 57 -8.88 4.70 -5.71
C LEU A 57 -8.98 3.35 -4.99
N GLU A 58 -8.71 2.26 -5.71
CA GLU A 58 -8.71 0.90 -5.15
C GLU A 58 -7.75 0.78 -3.96
N ALA A 59 -6.55 1.38 -4.05
CA ALA A 59 -5.55 1.35 -2.99
C ALA A 59 -6.00 2.10 -1.74
N VAL A 60 -6.55 3.30 -1.91
CA VAL A 60 -7.01 4.14 -0.79
C VAL A 60 -8.20 3.49 -0.09
N GLU A 61 -9.17 2.96 -0.83
CA GLU A 61 -10.32 2.24 -0.26
C GLU A 61 -9.88 1.01 0.55
N ALA A 62 -8.93 0.22 0.02
CA ALA A 62 -8.38 -0.94 0.71
C ALA A 62 -7.60 -0.54 1.98
N ALA A 63 -6.79 0.50 1.93
CA ALA A 63 -6.03 1.00 3.08
C ALA A 63 -6.96 1.52 4.18
N LEU A 64 -7.99 2.31 3.84
CA LEU A 64 -8.96 2.82 4.80
C LEU A 64 -9.77 1.69 5.45
N SER A 65 -10.14 0.67 4.67
CA SER A 65 -10.83 -0.51 5.17
C SER A 65 -9.97 -1.30 6.16
N PHE A 66 -8.68 -1.47 5.86
CA PHE A 66 -7.73 -2.11 6.76
C PHE A 66 -7.57 -1.35 8.09
N ILE A 67 -7.36 -0.03 8.02
CA ILE A 67 -7.25 0.83 9.21
C ILE A 67 -8.52 0.74 10.07
N SER A 68 -9.69 0.79 9.43
CA SER A 68 -10.98 0.69 10.12
C SER A 68 -11.15 -0.66 10.81
N MET A 69 -10.70 -1.74 10.19
CA MET A 69 -10.77 -3.08 10.75
C MET A 69 -9.87 -3.24 11.98
N GLU A 70 -8.59 -2.84 11.89
CA GLU A 70 -7.64 -2.87 13.01
C GLU A 70 -8.17 -2.07 14.21
N SER A 71 -8.75 -0.89 13.97
CA SER A 71 -9.34 -0.10 15.06
C SER A 71 -10.47 -0.83 15.80
N ARG A 72 -11.28 -1.63 15.10
CA ARG A 72 -12.34 -2.41 15.75
C ARG A 72 -11.79 -3.58 16.57
N TYR A 73 -10.71 -4.20 16.13
CA TYR A 73 -10.09 -5.32 16.86
C TYR A 73 -9.33 -4.86 18.11
N CYS A 74 -8.74 -3.65 18.12
CA CYS A 74 -8.02 -3.14 19.28
C CYS A 74 -8.92 -2.52 20.37
N TYR A 75 -10.17 -2.18 20.05
CA TYR A 75 -11.11 -1.51 20.96
C TYR A 75 -12.44 -2.25 21.16
N GLY A 76 -12.55 -3.48 20.66
CA GLY A 76 -13.72 -4.36 20.79
C GLY A 76 -13.53 -5.50 21.77
#